data_AF-A0A5C6BSN0-F1
#
_entry.id   AF-A0A5C6BSN0-F1
#
_cell.length_a   1.000
_cell.length_b   1.000
_cell.length_c   1.000
_cell.angle_alpha   90.00
_cell.angle_beta   90.00
_cell.angle_gamma   90.00
#
_symmetry.space_group_name_H-M   'P 1'
#
loop_
_entity.id
_entity.type
_entity.pdbx_description
1 polymer ?
#
loop_
_entity_poly.entity_id
_entity_poly.type
_entity_poly.pdbx_seq_one_letter_code
_entity_poly.pdbx_strand_id
1 'polypeptide(L)'
;MPFERVLPISQLREILGFAYKVVVETDEPIIVQRYSRQDVALVPLWEWRFLKELEERVKAGDFSGREVFGEDADSEATWLDDGRESR
;
A
#
# COMPACT_ATOMS: atom_id res chain seq x y z
N MET A 1 13.05 4.29 7.64
CA MET A 1 12.67 3.08 6.90
C MET A 1 11.66 2.35 7.76
N PRO A 2 10.41 2.14 7.33
CA PRO A 2 9.50 1.30 8.08
C PRO A 2 10.10 -0.11 8.16
N PHE A 3 10.14 -0.68 9.35
CA PHE A 3 10.67 -2.02 9.56
C PHE A 3 9.56 -3.03 9.27
N GLU A 4 9.71 -3.81 8.20
CA GLU A 4 8.79 -4.89 7.89
C GLU A 4 8.94 -5.99 8.95
N ARG A 5 7.89 -6.25 9.72
CA ARG A 5 7.89 -7.29 10.75
C ARG A 5 7.59 -8.64 10.12
N VAL A 6 8.61 -9.48 10.03
CA VAL A 6 8.51 -10.82 9.44
C VAL A 6 8.50 -11.89 10.52
N LEU A 7 7.54 -12.81 10.49
CA LEU A 7 7.36 -13.89 11.44
C LEU A 7 7.16 -15.25 10.75
N PRO A 8 7.84 -16.32 11.19
CA PRO A 8 7.51 -17.69 10.75
C PRO A 8 6.11 -18.11 11.21
N ILE A 9 5.41 -18.92 10.40
CA ILE A 9 4.08 -19.45 10.75
C ILE A 9 4.07 -20.27 12.05
N SER A 10 5.18 -20.93 12.40
CA SER A 10 5.32 -21.66 13.66
C SER A 10 5.25 -20.70 14.86
N GLN A 11 5.97 -19.58 14.80
CA GLN A 11 5.97 -18.56 15.85
C GLN A 11 4.61 -17.87 15.94
N LEU A 12 3.98 -17.53 14.81
CA LEU A 12 2.65 -16.91 14.81
C LEU A 12 1.62 -17.75 15.56
N ARG A 13 1.68 -19.09 15.46
CA ARG A 13 0.76 -19.99 16.17
C ARG A 13 0.86 -19.86 17.69
N GLU A 14 2.05 -19.55 18.21
CA GLU A 14 2.30 -19.37 19.64
C GLU A 14 1.85 -18.00 20.15
N ILE A 15 1.88 -16.97 19.28
CA ILE A 15 1.65 -15.57 19.67
C ILE A 15 0.47 -14.90 18.96
N LEU A 16 -0.47 -15.66 18.39
CA LEU A 16 -1.51 -15.14 17.50
C LEU A 16 -2.30 -13.97 18.12
N GLY A 17 -2.70 -14.07 19.39
CA GLY A 17 -3.43 -13.02 20.08
C GLY A 17 -2.63 -11.72 20.23
N PHE A 18 -1.33 -11.84 20.49
CA PHE A 18 -0.43 -10.68 20.55
C PHE A 18 -0.20 -10.08 19.16
N ALA A 19 0.05 -10.91 18.15
CA ALA A 19 0.25 -10.47 16.77
C ALA A 19 -0.97 -9.70 16.24
N TYR A 20 -2.19 -10.18 16.49
CA TYR A 20 -3.43 -9.47 16.17
C TYR A 20 -3.48 -8.09 16.86
N LYS A 21 -3.17 -8.04 18.16
CA LYS A 21 -3.21 -6.79 18.94
C LYS A 21 -2.22 -5.77 18.38
N VAL A 22 -1.00 -6.18 18.06
CA VAL A 22 0.02 -5.30 17.47
C VAL A 22 -0.46 -4.70 16.15
N VAL A 23 -0.98 -5.52 15.23
CA VAL A 23 -1.47 -5.05 13.92
C VAL A 23 -2.57 -4.01 14.08
N VAL A 24 -3.50 -4.20 15.02
CA VAL A 24 -4.59 -3.25 15.28
C VAL A 24 -4.11 -1.97 15.98
N GLU A 25 -3.14 -2.06 16.89
CA GLU A 25 -2.67 -0.89 17.67
C GLU A 25 -1.67 -0.02 16.90
N THR A 26 -0.98 -0.60 15.92
CA THR A 26 0.10 0.08 15.19
C THR A 26 -0.23 0.38 13.74
N ASP A 27 -1.29 -0.23 13.20
CA ASP A 27 -1.57 -0.29 11.76
C ASP A 27 -0.37 -0.76 10.92
N GLU A 28 0.60 -1.45 11.55
CA GLU A 28 1.75 -2.02 10.85
C GLU A 28 1.46 -3.48 10.43
N PRO A 29 1.63 -3.83 9.15
CA PRO A 29 1.44 -5.19 8.69
C PRO A 29 2.51 -6.13 9.25
N ILE A 30 2.11 -7.37 9.53
CA ILE A 30 3.03 -8.46 9.84
C ILE A 30 3.08 -9.42 8.67
N ILE A 31 4.26 -9.68 8.14
CA ILE A 31 4.49 -10.68 7.11
C ILE A 31 4.71 -12.04 7.75
N VAL A 32 3.92 -13.03 7.35
CA VAL A 32 3.95 -14.38 7.87
C VAL A 32 4.56 -15.31 6.82
N GLN A 33 5.74 -15.83 7.11
CA GLN A 33 6.43 -16.78 6.26
C GLN A 33 5.88 -18.19 6.46
N ARG A 34 5.29 -18.78 5.42
CA ARG A 34 4.85 -20.19 5.44
C ARG A 34 5.95 -21.13 4.96
N TYR A 35 5.82 -22.41 5.33
CA TYR A 35 6.77 -23.49 5.01
C TYR A 35 7.16 -23.59 3.52
N SER A 36 6.26 -23.21 2.61
CA SER A 36 6.47 -23.24 1.15
C SER A 36 6.95 -21.91 0.55
N ARG A 37 7.48 -20.98 1.36
CA ARG A 37 7.84 -19.61 0.95
C ARG A 37 6.67 -18.82 0.35
N GLN A 38 5.46 -19.15 0.76
CA GLN A 38 4.30 -18.30 0.51
C GLN A 38 4.18 -17.34 1.69
N ASP A 39 4.45 -16.07 1.41
CA ASP A 39 4.31 -15.02 2.39
C ASP A 39 2.86 -14.52 2.39
N VAL A 40 2.29 -14.35 3.58
CA VAL A 40 0.95 -13.78 3.76
C VAL A 40 1.04 -12.60 4.70
N ALA A 41 0.32 -11.51 4.42
CA ALA A 41 0.26 -10.36 5.30
C ALA A 41 -0.91 -10.49 6.27
N LEU A 42 -0.66 -10.20 7.54
CA LEU A 42 -1.68 -9.94 8.54
C LEU A 42 -1.88 -8.42 8.63
N VAL A 43 -3.10 -7.97 8.35
CA VAL A 43 -3.53 -6.56 8.32
C VAL A 43 -4.89 -6.42 9.02
N PRO A 44 -5.29 -5.22 9.48
CA PRO A 44 -6.65 -4.96 9.91
C PRO A 44 -7.67 -5.25 8.80
N LEU A 45 -8.85 -5.75 9.17
CA LEU A 45 -9.89 -6.10 8.19
C LEU A 45 -10.38 -4.88 7.38
N TRP A 46 -10.46 -3.72 8.02
CA TRP A 46 -10.89 -2.49 7.36
C TRP A 46 -9.90 -2.09 6.26
N GLU A 47 -8.60 -2.22 6.52
CA GLU A 47 -7.54 -1.88 5.56
C GLU A 47 -7.60 -2.81 4.36
N TRP A 48 -7.75 -4.11 4.58
CA TRP A 48 -7.95 -5.07 3.49
C TRP A 48 -9.17 -4.74 2.63
N ARG A 49 -10.30 -4.38 3.23
CA ARG A 49 -11.52 -4.00 2.51
C ARG A 49 -11.32 -2.74 1.68
N PHE A 50 -10.68 -1.73 2.27
CA PHE A 50 -10.35 -0.50 1.57
C PHE A 50 -9.44 -0.76 0.35
N LEU A 51 -8.37 -1.55 0.53
CA LEU A 51 -7.47 -1.91 -0.57
C LEU A 51 -8.19 -2.69 -1.67
N LYS A 52 -9.17 -3.54 -1.33
CA LYS A 52 -9.99 -4.25 -2.31
C LYS A 52 -10.91 -3.33 -3.11
N GLU A 53 -11.58 -2.41 -2.45
CA GLU A 53 -12.40 -1.40 -3.12
C GLU A 53 -11.55 -0.52 -4.04
N LEU A 54 -10.36 -0.13 -3.58
CA LEU A 54 -9.39 0.60 -4.38
C LEU A 54 -8.96 -0.19 -5.63
N GLU A 55 -8.62 -1.47 -5.46
CA GLU A 55 -8.26 -2.37 -6.57
C GLU A 55 -9.38 -2.46 -7.62
N GLU A 56 -10.63 -2.53 -7.18
CA GLU A 56 -11.81 -2.55 -8.07
C GLU A 56 -11.99 -1.24 -8.82
N ARG A 57 -11.86 -0.09 -8.15
CA ARG A 57 -11.90 1.23 -8.79
C ARG A 57 -10.80 1.41 -9.84
N VAL A 58 -9.57 0.97 -9.54
CA VAL A 58 -8.45 0.99 -10.51
C VAL A 58 -8.82 0.16 -11.74
N LYS A 59 -9.34 -1.06 -11.55
CA LYS A 59 -9.73 -1.95 -12.65
C LYS A 59 -10.89 -1.41 -13.47
N ALA A 60 -11.80 -0.67 -12.85
CA ALA A 60 -12.91 -0.01 -13.52
C ALA A 60 -12.47 1.22 -14.35
N GLY A 61 -11.22 1.66 -14.22
CA GLY A 61 -10.74 2.89 -14.86
C GLY A 61 -11.24 4.17 -14.17
N ASP A 62 -11.81 4.05 -12.97
CA ASP A 62 -12.37 5.16 -12.18
C ASP A 62 -11.33 5.78 -11.24
N PHE A 63 -10.12 5.96 -11.78
CA PHE A 63 -8.98 6.51 -11.07
C PHE A 63 -8.56 7.81 -11.77
N SER A 64 -9.17 8.92 -11.38
CA SER A 64 -8.61 10.23 -11.72
C SER A 64 -7.47 10.51 -10.73
N GLY A 65 -6.23 10.66 -11.23
CA GLY A 65 -5.05 10.93 -10.38
C GLY A 65 -5.19 12.17 -9.48
N ARG A 66 -6.20 13.00 -9.75
CA ARG A 66 -6.56 14.21 -9.02
C ARG A 66 -7.17 13.97 -7.63
N GLU A 67 -7.82 12.83 -7.40
CA GLU A 67 -8.50 12.56 -6.11
C GLU A 67 -7.57 12.08 -4.99
N VAL A 68 -6.39 11.54 -5.32
CA VAL A 68 -5.50 10.88 -4.35
C VAL A 68 -4.27 11.71 -3.99
N PHE A 69 -3.74 12.50 -4.92
CA PHE A 69 -2.47 13.21 -4.74
C PHE A 69 -2.61 14.72 -4.45
N GLY A 70 -3.84 15.24 -4.35
CA GLY A 70 -4.07 16.69 -4.30
C GLY A 70 -3.76 17.36 -5.64
N GLU A 71 -4.23 18.60 -5.83
CA GLU A 71 -4.25 19.33 -7.11
C GLU A 71 -2.88 19.66 -7.72
N ASP A 72 -1.76 19.25 -7.13
CA ASP A 72 -0.42 19.72 -7.52
C ASP A 72 0.28 18.86 -8.59
N ALA A 73 -0.31 17.74 -9.04
CA ALA A 73 0.34 16.82 -9.99
C ALA A 73 0.41 17.32 -11.46
N ASP A 74 -0.27 18.43 -11.80
CA ASP A 74 -0.29 18.97 -13.18
C ASP A 74 0.68 20.16 -13.40
N SER A 75 1.47 20.56 -12.40
CA SER A 75 2.36 21.74 -12.53
C SER A 75 3.70 21.47 -13.23
N GLU A 76 4.03 20.20 -13.56
CA GLU A 76 5.33 19.83 -14.14
C GLU A 76 5.32 19.59 -15.66
N ALA A 77 4.23 19.91 -16.38
CA ALA A 77 4.16 19.74 -17.83
C ALA A 77 4.39 21.02 -18.66
N THR A 78 4.68 22.17 -18.03
CA THR A 78 4.69 23.49 -18.72
C THR A 78 6.09 24.04 -19.05
N TRP A 79 7.18 23.28 -18.89
CA TRP A 79 8.55 23.81 -19.10
C TRP A 79 9.34 23.19 -20.27
N LEU A 80 8.67 22.73 -21.32
CA LEU A 80 9.31 22.35 -22.58
C LEU A 80 8.64 22.98 -23.82
N ASP A 81 8.31 24.26 -23.74
CA ASP A 81 8.14 25.12 -24.92
C ASP A 81 8.88 26.43 -24.69
N ASP A 82 10.21 26.37 -24.67
CA ASP A 82 11.04 27.56 -24.80
C ASP A 82 12.02 27.38 -25.95
N GLY A 83 11.97 28.31 -26.90
CA GLY A 83 13.03 28.52 -27.89
C GLY A 83 12.78 27.99 -29.30
N ARG A 84 11.73 28.46 -29.98
CA ARG A 84 11.76 28.52 -31.46
C ARG A 84 11.28 29.87 -32.01
N GLU A 85 12.10 30.90 -31.80
CA GLU A 85 12.09 32.10 -32.63
C GLU A 85 13.52 32.48 -33.01
N SER A 86 13.80 32.52 -34.32
CA SER A 86 14.70 33.46 -34.98
C SER A 86 14.69 33.18 -36.49
N ARG A 87 13.89 33.97 -37.22
CA ARG A 87 14.08 34.27 -38.64
C ARG A 87 14.06 35.79 -38.79
#